data_AF-A0AAP7KFZ9-F1
#
_entry.id   AF-A0AAP7KFZ9-F1
#
_cell.length_a   1.000
_cell.length_b   1.000
_cell.length_c   1.000
_cell.angle_alpha   90.00
_cell.angle_beta   90.00
_cell.angle_gamma   90.00
#
_symmetry.space_group_name_H-M   'P 1'
#
loop_
_entity.id
_entity.type
_entity.pdbx_description
1 polymer ?
#
loop_
_entity_poly.entity_id
_entity_poly.type
_entity_poly.pdbx_seq_one_letter_code
_entity_poly.pdbx_strand_id
1 'polypeptide(L)'
;MEVASVLETSVAYEMTTTPPFRMPSGTYRGSLTYSIGPRGDFDFGNDVTALSGSSLTVNFVLDVQHAFLFEFPPGSERAVLEPPGGWQAWLAGGKPPQRLNRDLPFRAWSTGPFKVYKLCQYDVGPECGIRNEHNDQVPVLVALTLPGGIQHAGGQVERLALPSGAQAALQFDAVTPTLNRRGQLHFDVERSQVQNMLRHPGSTYTGQVTVVFDAEL
;
A
#
# COMPACT_ATOMS: atom_id res chain seq x y z
N MET A 1 -55.81 -7.21 40.91
CA MET A 1 -54.81 -6.66 39.98
C MET A 1 -54.15 -7.83 39.30
N GLU A 2 -54.38 -7.98 38.01
CA GLU A 2 -53.74 -9.02 37.21
C GLU A 2 -52.42 -8.44 36.71
N VAL A 3 -51.30 -9.03 37.17
CA VAL A 3 -49.96 -8.58 36.79
C VAL A 3 -49.62 -9.28 35.49
N ALA A 4 -49.71 -8.56 34.37
CA ALA A 4 -49.20 -9.06 33.10
C ALA A 4 -47.67 -8.98 33.12
N SER A 5 -47.00 -10.13 33.13
CA SER A 5 -45.54 -10.21 33.01
C SER A 5 -45.16 -10.49 31.56
N VAL A 6 -44.41 -9.58 30.95
CA VAL A 6 -43.73 -9.82 29.67
C VAL A 6 -42.33 -10.34 29.97
N LEU A 7 -42.02 -11.56 29.55
CA LEU A 7 -40.76 -12.24 29.90
C LEU A 7 -39.69 -12.13 28.82
N GLU A 8 -40.03 -11.75 27.59
CA GLU A 8 -39.07 -11.66 26.48
C GLU A 8 -39.29 -10.38 25.66
N THR A 9 -38.32 -9.47 25.73
CA THR A 9 -38.22 -8.31 24.84
C THR A 9 -36.80 -8.24 24.35
N SER A 10 -36.61 -8.25 23.03
CA SER A 10 -35.29 -8.21 22.38
C SER A 10 -35.14 -6.99 21.50
N VAL A 11 -33.93 -6.47 21.44
CA VAL A 11 -33.52 -5.38 20.54
C VAL A 11 -32.43 -5.93 19.64
N ALA A 12 -32.57 -5.69 18.35
CA ALA A 12 -31.55 -5.99 17.36
C ALA A 12 -31.07 -4.68 16.72
N TYR A 13 -29.81 -4.62 16.36
CA TYR A 13 -29.22 -3.55 15.57
C TYR A 13 -28.43 -4.16 14.42
N GLU A 14 -28.32 -3.42 13.32
CA GLU A 14 -27.45 -3.75 12.20
C GLU A 14 -26.36 -2.69 12.11
N MET A 15 -25.11 -3.12 12.08
CA MET A 15 -23.97 -2.22 11.89
C MET A 15 -23.54 -2.27 10.43
N THR A 16 -23.93 -1.26 9.65
CA THR A 16 -23.48 -1.11 8.27
C THR A 16 -22.13 -0.39 8.25
N THR A 17 -21.08 -1.09 7.84
CA THR A 17 -19.74 -0.50 7.67
C THR A 17 -19.30 -0.59 6.21
N THR A 18 -18.38 0.28 5.81
CA THR A 18 -17.55 0.01 4.64
C THR A 18 -16.87 -1.35 4.81
N PRO A 19 -16.65 -2.15 3.75
CA PRO A 19 -15.92 -3.41 3.87
C PRO A 19 -14.57 -3.18 4.58
N PRO A 20 -14.20 -3.96 5.62
CA PRO A 20 -13.05 -3.66 6.47
C PRO A 20 -11.74 -3.47 5.72
N PHE A 21 -11.54 -4.16 4.60
CA PHE A 21 -10.33 -4.04 3.77
C PHE A 21 -10.17 -2.70 3.03
N ARG A 22 -11.19 -1.83 3.07
CA ARG A 22 -11.13 -0.46 2.54
C ARG A 22 -11.04 0.59 3.65
N MET A 23 -11.15 0.18 4.91
CA MET A 23 -11.03 1.08 6.05
C MET A 23 -9.55 1.22 6.39
N PRO A 24 -9.05 2.42 6.73
CA PRO A 24 -7.74 2.55 7.35
C PRO A 24 -7.63 1.72 8.65
N SER A 25 -6.41 1.30 8.99
CA SER A 25 -6.15 0.69 10.30
C SER A 25 -6.45 1.69 11.41
N GLY A 26 -7.10 1.22 12.49
CA GLY A 26 -7.41 2.06 13.63
C GLY A 26 -8.66 1.64 14.39
N THR A 27 -8.93 2.37 15.48
CA THR A 27 -10.09 2.14 16.33
C THR A 27 -11.21 3.10 15.98
N TYR A 28 -12.32 2.56 15.47
CA TYR A 28 -13.54 3.29 15.18
C TYR A 28 -14.49 3.18 16.37
N ARG A 29 -15.02 4.31 16.82
CA ARG A 29 -15.94 4.39 17.95
C ARG A 29 -17.26 4.99 17.50
N GLY A 30 -18.36 4.38 17.91
CA GLY A 30 -19.71 4.88 17.69
C GLY A 30 -20.59 4.58 18.89
N SER A 31 -21.75 5.21 18.94
CA SER A 31 -22.73 4.94 19.97
C SER A 31 -24.14 5.16 19.42
N LEU A 32 -25.08 4.34 19.87
CA LEU A 32 -26.51 4.52 19.63
C LEU A 32 -27.19 4.67 20.98
N THR A 33 -27.91 5.78 21.16
CA THR A 33 -28.66 6.03 22.39
C THR A 33 -30.14 5.93 22.08
N TYR A 34 -30.80 5.01 22.79
CA TYR A 34 -32.25 4.87 22.80
C TYR A 34 -32.82 5.64 23.99
N SER A 35 -33.90 6.36 23.76
CA SER A 35 -34.73 6.99 24.79
C SER A 35 -35.70 5.97 25.40
N ILE A 36 -35.85 6.01 26.73
CA ILE A 36 -36.78 5.14 27.47
C ILE A 36 -37.81 6.02 28.18
N GLY A 37 -39.09 5.74 27.95
CA GLY A 37 -40.22 6.45 28.55
C GLY A 37 -41.27 6.85 27.51
N PRO A 38 -42.30 7.60 27.93
CA PRO A 38 -43.41 7.98 27.05
C PRO A 38 -42.92 8.70 25.79
N ARG A 39 -43.31 8.17 24.62
CA ARG A 39 -42.90 8.61 23.27
C ARG A 39 -41.41 8.41 22.94
N GLY A 40 -40.69 7.61 23.71
CA GLY A 40 -39.31 7.23 23.44
C GLY A 40 -39.18 6.01 22.51
N ASP A 41 -37.96 5.59 22.25
CA ASP A 41 -37.66 4.38 21.47
C ASP A 41 -38.13 3.11 22.20
N PHE A 42 -38.04 3.12 23.53
CA PHE A 42 -38.66 2.15 24.42
C PHE A 42 -39.79 2.82 25.22
N ASP A 43 -41.01 2.69 24.71
CA ASP A 43 -42.21 3.17 25.39
C ASP A 43 -42.99 2.00 26.01
N PHE A 44 -43.08 2.00 27.34
CA PHE A 44 -43.81 0.99 28.11
C PHE A 44 -45.20 1.47 28.55
N GLY A 45 -45.63 2.66 28.11
CA GLY A 45 -46.87 3.31 28.51
C GLY A 45 -46.69 4.41 29.56
N ASN A 46 -47.72 5.22 29.73
CA ASN A 46 -47.67 6.46 30.53
C ASN A 46 -47.62 6.25 32.05
N ASP A 47 -48.06 5.09 32.55
CA ASP A 47 -48.19 4.80 33.99
C ASP A 47 -47.08 3.86 34.52
N VAL A 48 -46.01 3.65 33.73
CA VAL A 48 -44.85 2.87 34.18
C VAL A 48 -43.92 3.74 34.99
N THR A 49 -43.86 3.48 36.29
CA THR A 49 -43.17 4.34 37.27
C THR A 49 -41.86 3.75 37.82
N ALA A 50 -41.57 2.48 37.53
CA ALA A 50 -40.41 1.74 38.06
C ALA A 50 -39.33 1.45 37.00
N LEU A 51 -39.06 2.40 36.10
CA LEU A 51 -37.97 2.29 35.14
C LEU A 51 -36.62 2.53 35.82
N SER A 52 -35.61 1.74 35.45
CA SER A 52 -34.24 1.89 35.98
C SER A 52 -33.49 3.10 35.40
N GLY A 53 -33.99 3.70 34.32
CA GLY A 53 -33.40 4.88 33.68
C GLY A 53 -34.24 5.38 32.50
N SER A 54 -33.83 6.51 31.92
CA SER A 54 -34.51 7.17 30.80
C SER A 54 -33.80 6.99 29.45
N SER A 55 -32.71 6.22 29.41
CA SER A 55 -31.99 5.95 28.16
C SER A 55 -31.16 4.67 28.25
N LEU A 56 -30.89 4.06 27.09
CA LEU A 56 -29.96 2.96 26.90
C LEU A 56 -28.95 3.37 25.82
N THR A 57 -27.69 3.52 26.18
CA THR A 57 -26.61 3.77 25.21
C THR A 57 -25.85 2.48 24.93
N VAL A 58 -25.85 2.07 23.66
CA VAL A 58 -25.02 0.98 23.15
C VAL A 58 -23.77 1.59 22.52
N ASN A 59 -22.60 1.23 23.03
CA ASN A 59 -21.32 1.69 22.51
C ASN A 59 -20.72 0.64 21.58
N PHE A 60 -20.17 1.08 20.46
CA PHE A 60 -19.51 0.26 19.46
C PHE A 60 -18.04 0.61 19.38
N VAL A 61 -17.20 -0.41 19.40
CA VAL A 61 -15.76 -0.29 19.17
C VAL A 61 -15.38 -1.32 18.12
N LEU A 62 -14.88 -0.84 16.98
CA LEU A 62 -14.36 -1.67 15.90
C LEU A 62 -12.86 -1.40 15.78
N ASP A 63 -12.05 -2.43 15.97
CA ASP A 63 -10.60 -2.38 15.77
C ASP A 63 -10.24 -3.00 14.42
N VAL A 64 -9.74 -2.16 13.50
CA VAL A 64 -9.34 -2.59 12.17
C VAL A 64 -7.83 -2.74 12.15
N GLN A 65 -7.36 -3.96 11.92
CA GLN A 65 -5.95 -4.29 11.77
C GLN A 65 -5.71 -4.93 10.41
N HIS A 66 -4.68 -4.46 9.70
CA HIS A 66 -4.32 -4.99 8.40
C HIS A 66 -3.00 -5.75 8.42
N ALA A 67 -2.98 -6.88 7.71
CA ALA A 67 -1.71 -7.50 7.35
C ALA A 67 -1.05 -6.63 6.27
N PHE A 68 0.18 -6.20 6.54
CA PHE A 68 1.00 -5.42 5.63
C PHE A 68 2.43 -5.95 5.65
N LEU A 69 2.80 -6.68 4.59
CA LEU A 69 4.12 -7.29 4.48
C LEU A 69 4.55 -7.35 3.01
N PHE A 70 5.76 -6.89 2.75
CA PHE A 70 6.48 -7.06 1.50
C PHE A 70 7.75 -7.83 1.77
N GLU A 71 7.86 -9.02 1.19
CA GLU A 71 9.00 -9.91 1.39
C GLU A 71 9.75 -10.11 0.08
N PHE A 72 11.04 -9.76 0.08
CA PHE A 72 11.93 -10.01 -1.04
C PHE A 72 12.71 -11.31 -0.80
N PRO A 73 12.90 -12.16 -1.83
CA PRO A 73 13.74 -13.34 -1.69
C PRO A 73 15.21 -12.94 -1.45
N PRO A 74 16.01 -13.82 -0.81
CA PRO A 74 17.44 -13.59 -0.61
C PRO A 74 18.16 -13.24 -1.92
N GLY A 75 19.08 -12.28 -1.89
CA GLY A 75 19.80 -11.80 -3.08
C GLY A 75 19.11 -10.62 -3.81
N SER A 76 17.98 -10.15 -3.29
CA SER A 76 17.25 -8.98 -3.84
C SER A 76 17.73 -7.65 -3.27
N GLU A 77 18.65 -7.65 -2.32
CA GLU A 77 19.28 -6.45 -1.77
C GLU A 77 20.14 -5.69 -2.80
N ARG A 78 20.49 -6.33 -3.92
CA ARG A 78 21.27 -5.73 -5.00
C ARG A 78 20.56 -5.86 -6.35
N ALA A 79 20.20 -4.72 -6.93
CA ALA A 79 19.76 -4.63 -8.32
C ALA A 79 20.97 -4.47 -9.26
N VAL A 80 21.50 -5.59 -9.76
CA VAL A 80 22.53 -5.55 -10.83
C VAL A 80 21.84 -5.30 -12.17
N LEU A 81 22.14 -4.15 -12.78
CA LEU A 81 21.56 -3.74 -14.05
C LEU A 81 22.36 -4.30 -15.23
N GLU A 82 21.68 -5.02 -16.12
CA GLU A 82 22.30 -5.66 -17.28
C GLU A 82 21.44 -5.46 -18.53
N PRO A 83 22.01 -5.60 -19.74
CA PRO A 83 21.21 -5.61 -20.95
C PRO A 83 20.20 -6.76 -20.92
N PRO A 84 19.00 -6.58 -21.51
CA PRO A 84 18.13 -7.71 -21.80
C PRO A 84 18.87 -8.76 -22.64
N GLY A 85 18.94 -10.00 -22.14
CA GLY A 85 19.73 -11.07 -22.77
C GLY A 85 21.22 -11.09 -22.40
N GLY A 86 21.66 -10.22 -21.49
CA GLY A 86 23.02 -10.18 -20.96
C GLY A 86 24.04 -9.47 -21.85
N TRP A 87 25.29 -9.45 -21.39
CA TRP A 87 26.38 -8.71 -22.03
C TRP A 87 26.99 -9.40 -23.27
N GLN A 88 26.75 -10.70 -23.44
CA GLN A 88 27.48 -11.53 -24.41
C GLN A 88 27.34 -11.05 -25.87
N ALA A 89 26.15 -10.61 -26.28
CA ALA A 89 25.91 -10.14 -27.64
C ALA A 89 26.75 -8.90 -27.99
N TRP A 90 26.94 -7.99 -27.03
CA TRP A 90 27.78 -6.82 -27.22
C TRP A 90 29.27 -7.17 -27.19
N LEU A 91 29.69 -8.03 -26.25
CA LEU A 91 31.08 -8.50 -26.15
C LEU A 91 31.53 -9.28 -27.39
N ALA A 92 30.60 -9.92 -28.11
CA ALA A 92 30.87 -10.60 -29.38
C ALA A 92 30.96 -9.65 -30.60
N GLY A 93 31.02 -8.32 -30.39
CA GLY A 93 31.08 -7.32 -31.45
C GLY A 93 29.72 -6.87 -32.00
N GLY A 94 28.63 -7.21 -31.30
CA GLY A 94 27.28 -6.78 -31.65
C GLY A 94 27.01 -5.31 -31.36
N LYS A 95 25.75 -4.89 -31.55
CA LYS A 95 25.32 -3.51 -31.29
C LYS A 95 25.42 -3.18 -29.78
N PRO A 96 25.71 -1.92 -29.42
CA PRO A 96 25.66 -1.48 -28.03
C PRO A 96 24.30 -1.77 -27.38
N PRO A 97 24.25 -2.11 -26.08
CA PRO A 97 23.01 -2.29 -25.36
C PRO A 97 22.07 -1.08 -25.44
N GLN A 98 20.78 -1.36 -25.53
CA GLN A 98 19.75 -0.33 -25.71
C GLN A 98 19.10 0.11 -24.40
N ARG A 99 19.28 -0.67 -23.33
CA ARG A 99 18.84 -0.38 -21.96
C ARG A 99 19.61 -1.30 -21.04
N LEU A 100 19.72 -0.91 -19.77
CA LEU A 100 20.07 -1.83 -18.69
C LEU A 100 18.87 -1.93 -17.76
N ASN A 101 18.52 -3.12 -17.30
CA ASN A 101 17.40 -3.28 -16.40
C ASN A 101 17.61 -4.38 -15.37
N ARG A 102 16.80 -4.30 -14.32
CA ARG A 102 16.64 -5.38 -13.35
C ARG A 102 15.24 -5.37 -12.78
N ASP A 103 14.62 -6.54 -12.81
CA ASP A 103 13.36 -6.77 -12.12
C ASP A 103 13.65 -7.58 -10.84
N LEU A 104 13.17 -7.08 -9.70
CA LEU A 104 13.27 -7.72 -8.39
C LEU A 104 11.88 -8.22 -7.97
N PRO A 105 11.66 -9.54 -7.87
CA PRO A 105 10.38 -10.06 -7.42
C PRO A 105 10.21 -9.90 -5.91
N PHE A 106 8.98 -9.75 -5.46
CA PHE A 106 8.61 -9.84 -4.04
C PHE A 106 7.27 -10.56 -3.85
N ARG A 107 7.00 -10.95 -2.61
CA ARG A 107 5.69 -11.41 -2.15
C ARG A 107 5.02 -10.30 -1.35
N ALA A 108 3.74 -10.07 -1.63
CA ALA A 108 2.94 -9.06 -0.97
C ALA A 108 1.76 -9.69 -0.22
N TRP A 109 1.56 -9.18 1.00
CA TRP A 109 0.35 -9.33 1.79
C TRP A 109 -0.15 -7.93 2.11
N SER A 110 -1.35 -7.63 1.65
CA SER A 110 -2.02 -6.37 1.93
C SER A 110 -3.52 -6.61 2.03
N THR A 111 -4.09 -6.21 3.17
CA THR A 111 -5.54 -6.26 3.40
C THR A 111 -6.16 -4.88 3.51
N GLY A 112 -5.40 -3.80 3.28
CA GLY A 112 -5.83 -2.43 3.45
C GLY A 112 -5.09 -1.45 2.53
N PRO A 113 -5.53 -0.19 2.50
CA PRO A 113 -4.85 0.85 1.72
C PRO A 113 -3.47 1.20 2.32
N PHE A 114 -2.56 1.70 1.47
CA PHE A 114 -1.21 2.09 1.86
C PHE A 114 -0.62 3.11 0.88
N LYS A 115 0.49 3.75 1.25
CA LYS A 115 1.26 4.67 0.41
C LYS A 115 2.60 4.05 0.00
N VAL A 116 3.10 4.41 -1.18
CA VAL A 116 4.46 4.06 -1.62
C VAL A 116 5.18 5.25 -2.23
N TYR A 117 6.45 5.40 -1.87
CA TYR A 117 7.39 6.34 -2.46
C TYR A 117 8.81 5.77 -2.44
N LYS A 118 9.73 6.44 -3.12
CA LYS A 118 11.16 6.12 -3.05
C LYS A 118 11.96 7.25 -2.42
N LEU A 119 13.13 6.90 -1.90
CA LEU A 119 14.19 7.82 -1.52
C LEU A 119 15.45 7.39 -2.27
N CYS A 120 16.15 8.35 -2.85
CA CYS A 120 17.35 8.10 -3.62
C CYS A 120 18.58 8.58 -2.83
N GLN A 121 19.71 7.86 -2.95
CA GLN A 121 20.99 8.39 -2.50
C GLN A 121 21.39 9.64 -3.29
N TYR A 122 21.10 9.62 -4.60
CA TYR A 122 21.30 10.74 -5.51
C TYR A 122 20.00 10.94 -6.28
N ASP A 123 19.39 12.13 -6.20
CA ASP A 123 18.23 12.45 -7.02
C ASP A 123 18.68 12.97 -8.40
N VAL A 124 17.99 12.52 -9.47
CA VAL A 124 18.16 13.00 -10.84
C VAL A 124 16.79 13.35 -11.41
N GLY A 125 16.34 14.57 -11.13
CA GLY A 125 14.96 14.95 -11.45
C GLY A 125 13.96 14.01 -10.74
N PRO A 126 13.04 13.34 -11.46
CA PRO A 126 12.10 12.39 -10.86
C PRO A 126 12.69 10.98 -10.66
N GLU A 127 13.92 10.73 -11.11
CA GLU A 127 14.59 9.43 -11.07
C GLU A 127 15.64 9.35 -9.97
N CYS A 128 16.05 8.14 -9.61
CA CYS A 128 17.23 7.96 -8.77
C CYS A 128 18.50 7.97 -9.62
N GLY A 129 19.64 8.31 -9.05
CA GLY A 129 20.93 8.31 -9.72
C GLY A 129 21.81 7.16 -9.27
N ILE A 130 22.59 6.63 -10.20
CA ILE A 130 23.82 5.89 -9.93
C ILE A 130 25.01 6.72 -10.39
N ARG A 131 26.13 6.63 -9.69
CA ARG A 131 27.31 7.45 -9.93
C ARG A 131 28.58 6.61 -9.96
N ASN A 132 29.53 6.99 -10.80
CA ASN A 132 30.87 6.40 -10.82
C ASN A 132 31.92 7.24 -10.06
N GLU A 133 33.15 6.74 -10.00
CA GLU A 133 34.30 7.41 -9.38
C GLU A 133 34.64 8.79 -9.98
N HIS A 134 34.21 9.06 -11.22
CA HIS A 134 34.42 10.34 -11.91
C HIS A 134 33.29 11.35 -11.70
N ASN A 135 32.32 11.05 -10.82
CA ASN A 135 31.12 11.86 -10.63
C ASN A 135 30.21 11.95 -11.88
N ASP A 136 30.34 11.02 -12.81
CA ASP A 136 29.34 10.86 -13.86
C ASP A 136 28.10 10.20 -13.27
N GLN A 137 26.94 10.79 -13.52
CA GLN A 137 25.67 10.43 -12.89
C GLN A 137 24.66 9.99 -13.94
N VAL A 138 24.05 8.83 -13.71
CA VAL A 138 23.12 8.18 -14.62
C VAL A 138 21.75 8.05 -13.95
N PRO A 139 20.69 8.60 -14.55
CA PRO A 139 19.31 8.37 -14.14
C PRO A 139 18.92 6.88 -14.19
N VAL A 140 18.18 6.45 -13.17
CA VAL A 140 17.59 5.12 -13.02
C VAL A 140 16.11 5.30 -12.67
N LEU A 141 15.24 4.87 -13.59
CA LEU A 141 13.82 4.75 -13.33
C LEU A 141 13.58 3.63 -12.34
N VAL A 142 12.82 3.93 -11.28
CA VAL A 142 12.35 2.96 -10.29
C VAL A 142 10.83 2.90 -10.39
N ALA A 143 10.30 1.73 -10.74
CA ALA A 143 8.89 1.53 -10.98
C ALA A 143 8.36 0.27 -10.28
N LEU A 144 7.06 0.22 -10.03
CA LEU A 144 6.42 -0.82 -9.24
C LEU A 144 5.30 -1.51 -10.03
N THR A 145 5.25 -2.84 -9.95
CA THR A 145 4.11 -3.65 -10.37
C THR A 145 3.55 -4.36 -9.15
N LEU A 146 2.26 -4.17 -8.87
CA LEU A 146 1.58 -4.81 -7.76
C LEU A 146 0.63 -5.93 -8.25
N PRO A 147 0.39 -6.96 -7.42
CA PRO A 147 -0.55 -8.01 -7.76
C PRO A 147 -1.98 -7.49 -7.90
N GLY A 148 -2.78 -8.22 -8.67
CA GLY A 148 -4.23 -8.01 -8.72
C GLY A 148 -4.86 -8.08 -7.33
N GLY A 149 -5.79 -7.16 -7.07
CA GLY A 149 -6.36 -6.90 -5.74
C GLY A 149 -5.89 -5.57 -5.15
N ILE A 150 -4.78 -5.01 -5.65
CA ILE A 150 -4.30 -3.67 -5.32
C ILE A 150 -4.41 -2.77 -6.56
N GLN A 151 -4.92 -1.56 -6.38
CA GLN A 151 -5.11 -0.59 -7.46
C GLN A 151 -4.54 0.78 -7.11
N HIS A 152 -4.25 1.56 -8.15
CA HIS A 152 -3.94 2.97 -8.05
C HIS A 152 -4.83 3.74 -9.02
N ALA A 153 -5.52 4.78 -8.54
CA ALA A 153 -6.45 5.57 -9.34
C ALA A 153 -7.49 4.72 -10.13
N GLY A 154 -7.97 3.63 -9.52
CA GLY A 154 -8.92 2.68 -10.13
C GLY A 154 -8.33 1.74 -11.19
N GLY A 155 -7.04 1.82 -11.47
CA GLY A 155 -6.34 1.01 -12.45
C GLY A 155 -5.45 -0.07 -11.83
N GLN A 156 -5.07 -1.06 -12.65
CA GLN A 156 -4.01 -1.99 -12.30
C GLN A 156 -2.67 -1.26 -12.20
N VAL A 157 -1.81 -1.74 -11.30
CA VAL A 157 -0.49 -1.16 -11.08
C VAL A 157 0.53 -1.98 -11.84
N GLU A 158 0.94 -1.48 -13.00
CA GLU A 158 1.95 -2.11 -13.86
C GLU A 158 3.02 -1.10 -14.24
N ARG A 159 4.28 -1.41 -13.89
CA ARG A 159 5.46 -0.54 -14.09
C ARG A 159 5.20 0.93 -13.77
N LEU A 160 4.46 1.20 -12.69
CA LEU A 160 4.12 2.54 -12.24
C LEU A 160 5.36 3.21 -11.64
N ALA A 161 5.81 4.32 -12.22
CA ALA A 161 6.97 5.05 -11.74
C ALA A 161 6.74 5.55 -10.30
N LEU A 162 7.68 5.26 -9.40
CA LEU A 162 7.59 5.71 -8.02
C LEU A 162 8.12 7.15 -7.89
N PRO A 163 7.39 8.04 -7.22
CA PRO A 163 7.84 9.39 -6.93
C PRO A 163 8.84 9.41 -5.78
N SER A 164 9.67 10.45 -5.75
CA SER A 164 10.63 10.68 -4.65
C SER A 164 10.00 11.46 -3.50
N GLY A 165 10.18 10.98 -2.28
CA GLY A 165 9.76 11.65 -1.04
C GLY A 165 8.31 11.39 -0.62
N ALA A 166 8.05 11.52 0.68
CA ALA A 166 6.77 11.17 1.29
C ALA A 166 5.61 12.09 0.85
N GLN A 167 5.91 13.36 0.56
CA GLN A 167 4.91 14.36 0.15
C GLN A 167 4.29 14.03 -1.21
N ALA A 168 5.02 13.29 -2.06
CA ALA A 168 4.56 12.88 -3.38
C ALA A 168 4.08 11.42 -3.40
N ALA A 169 3.96 10.75 -2.24
CA ALA A 169 3.66 9.34 -2.16
C ALA A 169 2.35 8.97 -2.88
N LEU A 170 2.39 7.86 -3.61
CA LEU A 170 1.21 7.34 -4.30
C LEU A 170 0.39 6.52 -3.31
N GLN A 171 -0.90 6.78 -3.26
CA GLN A 171 -1.85 5.96 -2.50
C GLN A 171 -2.34 4.78 -3.35
N PHE A 172 -2.43 3.62 -2.70
CA PHE A 172 -2.93 2.37 -3.27
C PHE A 172 -4.10 1.86 -2.47
N ASP A 173 -5.14 1.41 -3.17
CA ASP A 173 -6.36 0.89 -2.57
C ASP A 173 -6.40 -0.63 -2.70
N ALA A 174 -6.83 -1.30 -1.63
CA ALA A 174 -7.15 -2.73 -1.66
C ALA A 174 -8.60 -2.93 -2.15
N VAL A 175 -8.77 -3.56 -3.31
CA VAL A 175 -10.08 -3.95 -3.84
C VAL A 175 -10.48 -5.33 -3.34
N THR A 176 -9.48 -6.20 -3.15
CA THR A 176 -9.62 -7.50 -2.50
C THR A 176 -8.38 -7.78 -1.65
N PRO A 177 -8.52 -8.54 -0.55
CA PRO A 177 -7.38 -8.98 0.24
C PRO A 177 -6.35 -9.70 -0.62
N THR A 178 -5.14 -9.17 -0.62
CA THR A 178 -3.99 -9.73 -1.34
C THR A 178 -3.15 -10.53 -0.36
N LEU A 179 -3.06 -11.83 -0.55
CA LEU A 179 -2.30 -12.72 0.34
C LEU A 179 -1.28 -13.53 -0.46
N ASN A 180 0.00 -13.40 -0.13
CA ASN A 180 1.12 -14.11 -0.77
C ASN A 180 1.09 -14.01 -2.31
N ARG A 181 0.82 -12.82 -2.83
CA ARG A 181 0.79 -12.59 -4.28
C ARG A 181 2.12 -12.00 -4.74
N ARG A 182 2.49 -12.27 -6.00
CA ARG A 182 3.74 -11.80 -6.58
C ARG A 182 3.60 -10.35 -7.04
N GLY A 183 4.57 -9.51 -6.70
CA GLY A 183 4.79 -8.21 -7.32
C GLY A 183 6.24 -8.06 -7.77
N GLN A 184 6.56 -6.93 -8.40
CA GLN A 184 7.89 -6.67 -8.94
C GLN A 184 8.29 -5.20 -8.74
N LEU A 185 9.55 -5.00 -8.37
CA LEU A 185 10.21 -3.69 -8.40
C LEU A 185 11.14 -3.66 -9.61
N HIS A 186 11.01 -2.63 -10.43
CA HIS A 186 11.68 -2.48 -11.71
C HIS A 186 12.71 -1.36 -11.62
N PHE A 187 13.90 -1.64 -12.13
CA PHE A 187 14.96 -0.66 -12.32
C PHE A 187 15.34 -0.62 -13.79
N ASP A 188 15.37 0.57 -14.38
CA ASP A 188 15.68 0.75 -15.80
C ASP A 188 16.60 1.95 -16.03
N VAL A 189 17.58 1.77 -16.91
CA VAL A 189 18.42 2.82 -17.49
C VAL A 189 18.16 2.84 -18.98
N GLU A 190 17.74 4.00 -19.48
CA GLU A 190 17.40 4.20 -20.89
C GLU A 190 18.62 4.23 -21.82
N ARG A 191 18.36 4.06 -23.13
CA ARG A 191 19.38 3.96 -24.19
C ARG A 191 20.41 5.08 -24.19
N SER A 192 19.95 6.32 -24.11
CA SER A 192 20.77 7.54 -24.11
C SER A 192 21.79 7.50 -22.97
N GLN A 193 21.35 7.10 -21.79
CA GLN A 193 22.22 7.03 -20.62
C GLN A 193 23.21 5.88 -20.72
N VAL A 194 22.79 4.71 -21.24
CA VAL A 194 23.72 3.60 -21.51
C VAL A 194 24.83 4.03 -22.46
N GLN A 195 24.51 4.78 -23.53
CA GLN A 195 25.53 5.29 -24.45
C GLN A 195 26.50 6.28 -23.78
N ASN A 196 26.06 7.03 -22.78
CA ASN A 196 26.92 7.90 -21.99
C ASN A 196 27.86 7.07 -21.10
N MET A 197 27.34 6.04 -20.43
CA MET A 197 28.14 5.12 -19.61
C MET A 197 29.26 4.46 -20.41
N LEU A 198 28.99 4.08 -21.67
CA LEU A 198 29.98 3.45 -22.55
C LEU A 198 31.18 4.35 -22.90
N ARG A 199 31.10 5.66 -22.64
CA ARG A 199 32.24 6.59 -22.79
C ARG A 199 33.21 6.54 -21.61
N HIS A 200 32.83 5.87 -20.53
CA HIS A 200 33.63 5.69 -19.31
C HIS A 200 33.93 4.19 -19.08
N PRO A 201 34.68 3.53 -20.00
CA PRO A 201 34.95 2.10 -19.89
C PRO A 201 35.75 1.77 -18.62
N GLY A 202 35.45 0.63 -18.01
CA GLY A 202 36.10 0.17 -16.78
C GLY A 202 35.56 0.82 -15.49
N SER A 203 34.63 1.76 -15.60
CA SER A 203 34.01 2.40 -14.43
C SER A 203 32.88 1.57 -13.82
N THR A 204 32.60 1.79 -12.54
CA THR A 204 31.50 1.11 -11.83
C THR A 204 30.51 2.15 -11.31
N TYR A 205 29.26 2.05 -11.75
CA TYR A 205 28.19 2.93 -11.29
C TYR A 205 27.46 2.31 -10.11
N THR A 206 27.31 3.06 -9.03
CA THR A 206 26.61 2.61 -7.81
C THR A 206 25.69 3.68 -7.24
N GLY A 207 24.64 3.26 -6.57
CA GLY A 207 23.68 4.12 -5.89
C GLY A 207 22.75 3.29 -5.02
N GLN A 208 22.10 3.94 -4.05
CA GLN A 208 21.10 3.30 -3.20
C GLN A 208 19.71 3.88 -3.46
N VAL A 209 18.72 2.98 -3.41
CA VAL A 209 17.31 3.32 -3.49
C VAL A 209 16.63 2.69 -2.28
N THR A 210 15.90 3.48 -1.51
CA THR A 210 15.01 2.98 -0.47
C THR A 210 13.59 3.12 -0.95
N VAL A 211 12.85 2.01 -1.06
CA VAL A 211 11.42 2.04 -1.36
C VAL A 211 10.67 1.91 -0.05
N VAL A 212 9.82 2.90 0.25
CA VAL A 212 9.05 2.94 1.49
C VAL A 212 7.63 2.53 1.18
N PHE A 213 7.17 1.48 1.86
CA PHE A 213 5.79 1.02 1.89
C PHE A 213 5.22 1.44 3.23
N ASP A 214 4.22 2.32 3.23
CA ASP A 214 3.69 2.96 4.43
C ASP A 214 2.20 2.62 4.60
N ALA A 215 1.87 1.86 5.65
CA ALA A 215 0.50 1.50 5.99
C ALA A 215 -0.15 2.48 6.98
N GLU A 216 0.59 3.48 7.47
CA GLU A 216 0.04 4.58 8.26
C GLU A 216 -0.47 5.66 7.30
N LEU A 217 -1.79 5.85 7.27
CA LEU A 217 -2.45 6.79 6.34
C LEU A 217 -2.79 8.12 6.99
#